data_AF-A0A5C4N8I4-F1
#
_entry.id   AF-A0A5C4N8I4-F1
#
_cell.length_a   1.000
_cell.length_b   1.000
_cell.length_c   1.000
_cell.angle_alpha   90.00
_cell.angle_beta   90.00
_cell.angle_gamma   90.00
#
_symmetry.space_group_name_H-M   'P 1'
#
loop_
_entity.id
_entity.type
_entity.pdbx_description
1 polymer ?
#
loop_
_entity_poly.entity_id
_entity_poly.type
_entity_poly.pdbx_seq_one_letter_code
_entity_poly.pdbx_strand_id
1 'polypeptide(L)'
;MEWIYAAPLELGGGRYLRLILQAKRARYNDRAGGYWYYQHLDHGSPPGSQAQTLIGHAASVPGTLPLYVFYHATSATAPATGRLPAIEGVNLVFADLVAPVVSAKCQRKDKKVSRWRASFMPLSTILCWPVTVTPPQLPAPSDITRLVIGGAETPFPLLNYGFHPDVVARRLNERRDQNVDRKADSPMFVMPVDSERREQDVDAKADGPTLAVPVDQIPDNIQRAINGEMTAEDRRALTRPRVIFTTRLTRNDPDYPIIEKLSR
;
A
#
# COMPACT_ATOMS: atom_id res chain seq x y z
N MET A 1 4.77 -10.54 3.10
CA MET A 1 4.09 -10.01 4.32
C MET A 1 2.68 -9.59 3.94
N GLU A 2 1.75 -9.58 4.87
CA GLU A 2 0.37 -9.11 4.65
C GLU A 2 0.06 -7.97 5.62
N TRP A 3 -0.46 -6.85 5.11
CA TRP A 3 -1.02 -5.79 5.94
C TRP A 3 -2.53 -5.74 5.69
N ILE A 4 -3.33 -5.70 6.75
CA ILE A 4 -4.79 -5.71 6.64
C ILE A 4 -5.32 -4.49 7.35
N TYR A 5 -6.13 -3.69 6.66
CA TYR A 5 -6.91 -2.60 7.22
C TYR A 5 -8.32 -3.13 7.41
N ALA A 6 -8.81 -3.13 8.66
CA ALA A 6 -10.10 -3.71 9.01
C ALA A 6 -10.96 -2.73 9.82
N ALA A 7 -12.22 -2.61 9.45
CA ALA A 7 -13.29 -1.94 10.18
C ALA A 7 -14.30 -3.00 10.64
N PRO A 8 -14.07 -3.68 11.79
CA PRO A 8 -14.92 -4.78 12.24
C PRO A 8 -16.33 -4.35 12.65
N LEU A 9 -16.54 -3.07 12.98
CA LEU A 9 -17.84 -2.53 13.39
C LEU A 9 -18.71 -2.07 12.20
N GLU A 10 -18.23 -2.22 10.97
CA GLU A 10 -19.04 -1.96 9.78
C GLU A 10 -20.18 -2.97 9.61
N LEU A 11 -21.22 -2.53 8.91
CA LEU A 11 -22.36 -3.39 8.58
C LEU A 11 -21.92 -4.57 7.69
N GLY A 12 -22.65 -5.68 7.73
CA GLY A 12 -22.36 -6.84 6.88
C GLY A 12 -21.19 -7.72 7.34
N GLY A 13 -20.87 -7.72 8.65
CA GLY A 13 -19.78 -8.53 9.21
C GLY A 13 -18.41 -7.84 9.14
N GLY A 14 -18.39 -6.51 9.14
CA GLY A 14 -17.19 -5.71 9.01
C GLY A 14 -16.70 -5.58 7.57
N ARG A 15 -15.73 -4.68 7.38
CA ARG A 15 -15.14 -4.36 6.08
C ARG A 15 -13.63 -4.40 6.15
N TYR A 16 -12.95 -4.90 5.11
CA TYR A 16 -11.49 -4.92 5.10
C TYR A 16 -10.86 -4.70 3.72
N LEU A 17 -9.60 -4.28 3.75
CA LEU A 17 -8.69 -4.22 2.61
C LEU A 17 -7.39 -4.90 3.00
N ARG A 18 -6.93 -5.86 2.19
CA ARG A 18 -5.68 -6.58 2.38
C ARG A 18 -4.64 -6.07 1.39
N LEU A 19 -3.44 -5.77 1.86
CA LEU A 19 -2.26 -5.50 1.05
C LEU A 19 -1.30 -6.68 1.18
N ILE A 20 -0.96 -7.31 0.06
CA ILE A 20 0.10 -8.31 0.02
C ILE A 20 1.40 -7.65 -0.45
N LEU A 21 2.42 -7.73 0.39
CA LEU A 21 3.65 -6.95 0.24
C LEU A 21 4.83 -7.86 -0.12
N GLN A 22 5.54 -7.44 -1.17
CA GLN A 22 6.82 -8.02 -1.59
C GLN A 22 7.94 -6.99 -1.46
N ALA A 23 8.94 -7.29 -0.64
CA ALA A 23 10.05 -6.39 -0.35
C ALA A 23 11.19 -6.51 -1.37
N LYS A 24 11.84 -5.38 -1.70
CA LYS A 24 13.04 -5.29 -2.55
C LYS A 24 13.99 -4.22 -2.01
N ARG A 25 15.29 -4.51 -1.99
CA ARG A 25 16.32 -3.58 -1.48
C ARG A 25 17.23 -3.11 -2.61
N ALA A 26 17.45 -1.80 -2.68
CA ALA A 26 18.43 -1.22 -3.59
C ALA A 26 19.86 -1.54 -3.15
N ARG A 27 20.74 -1.76 -4.13
CA ARG A 27 22.18 -1.92 -3.95
C ARG A 27 22.91 -0.89 -4.81
N TYR A 28 24.04 -0.42 -4.31
CA TYR A 28 24.93 0.45 -5.07
C TYR A 28 25.82 -0.41 -5.96
N ASN A 29 25.99 -0.01 -7.22
CA ASN A 29 27.01 -0.50 -8.11
C ASN A 29 28.03 0.62 -8.30
N ASP A 30 29.28 0.35 -7.98
CA ASP A 30 30.40 1.28 -8.07
C ASP A 30 31.00 1.38 -9.49
N ARG A 31 30.60 0.50 -10.42
CA ARG A 31 31.13 0.47 -11.78
C ARG A 31 30.47 1.52 -12.67
N ALA A 32 31.26 2.09 -13.58
CA ALA A 32 30.82 3.00 -14.65
C ALA A 32 29.99 4.19 -14.14
N GLY A 33 30.57 4.97 -13.23
CA GLY A 33 29.98 6.23 -12.75
C GLY A 33 28.96 6.09 -11.62
N GLY A 34 28.81 4.90 -11.04
CA GLY A 34 28.03 4.73 -9.81
C GLY A 34 26.52 4.78 -10.00
N TYR A 35 25.79 3.72 -9.67
CA TYR A 35 24.33 3.78 -9.72
C TYR A 35 23.64 2.80 -8.77
N TRP A 36 22.44 3.18 -8.33
CA TRP A 36 21.58 2.33 -7.50
C TRP A 36 20.67 1.44 -8.36
N TYR A 37 20.54 0.18 -7.99
CA TYR A 37 19.71 -0.79 -8.70
C TYR A 37 19.15 -1.89 -7.79
N TYR A 38 18.12 -2.58 -8.27
CA TYR A 38 17.54 -3.76 -7.64
C TYR A 38 18.10 -5.01 -8.29
N GLN A 39 19.07 -5.66 -7.64
CA GLN A 39 19.70 -6.88 -8.17
C GLN A 39 18.66 -7.95 -8.51
N HIS A 40 17.69 -8.11 -7.63
CA HIS A 40 16.67 -9.13 -7.73
C HIS A 40 15.26 -8.52 -7.70
N LEU A 41 14.95 -7.69 -8.69
CA LEU A 41 13.57 -7.21 -8.87
C LEU A 41 12.59 -8.40 -9.01
N ASP A 42 13.07 -9.49 -9.60
CA ASP A 42 12.41 -10.80 -9.62
C ASP A 42 13.42 -11.91 -9.29
N HIS A 43 12.94 -12.92 -8.57
CA HIS A 43 13.66 -14.16 -8.23
C HIS A 43 12.99 -15.39 -8.85
N GLY A 44 11.90 -15.22 -9.59
CA GLY A 44 11.16 -16.29 -10.24
C GLY A 44 12.01 -17.01 -11.28
N SER A 45 11.86 -18.34 -11.30
CA SER A 45 12.25 -19.19 -12.42
C SER A 45 10.99 -19.93 -12.87
N PRO A 46 10.43 -19.62 -14.06
CA PRO A 46 10.91 -18.68 -15.08
C PRO A 46 10.78 -17.19 -14.67
N PRO A 47 11.46 -16.26 -15.36
CA PRO A 47 11.31 -14.82 -15.13
C PRO A 47 9.84 -14.38 -15.19
N GLY A 48 9.45 -13.49 -14.28
CA GLY A 48 8.09 -13.02 -14.05
C GLY A 48 7.28 -13.84 -13.05
N SER A 49 7.68 -15.10 -12.76
CA SER A 49 6.82 -16.02 -12.01
C SER A 49 6.51 -15.56 -10.58
N GLN A 50 7.44 -14.88 -9.90
CA GLN A 50 7.17 -14.32 -8.57
C GLN A 50 6.11 -13.21 -8.63
N ALA A 51 6.20 -12.31 -9.61
CA ALA A 51 5.28 -11.21 -9.75
C ALA A 51 3.89 -11.71 -10.18
N GLN A 52 3.84 -12.66 -11.11
CA GLN A 52 2.61 -13.35 -11.51
C GLN A 52 1.97 -14.11 -10.35
N THR A 53 2.77 -14.81 -9.53
CA THR A 53 2.26 -15.48 -8.32
C THR A 53 1.67 -14.49 -7.33
N LEU A 54 2.32 -13.33 -7.14
CA LEU A 54 1.84 -12.28 -6.24
C LEU A 54 0.49 -11.70 -6.73
N ILE A 55 0.39 -11.42 -8.03
CA ILE A 55 -0.82 -10.88 -8.64
C ILE A 55 -1.93 -11.93 -8.67
N GLY A 56 -1.64 -13.15 -9.10
CA GLY A 56 -2.59 -14.26 -9.14
C GLY A 56 -3.15 -14.59 -7.76
N HIS A 57 -2.30 -14.61 -6.73
CA HIS A 57 -2.76 -14.79 -5.35
C HIS A 57 -3.62 -13.62 -4.85
N ALA A 58 -3.27 -12.38 -5.21
CA ALA A 58 -4.11 -11.23 -4.85
C ALA A 58 -5.46 -11.29 -5.56
N ALA A 59 -5.51 -11.70 -6.82
CA ALA A 59 -6.74 -11.90 -7.57
C ALA A 59 -7.61 -13.03 -6.99
N SER A 60 -7.00 -14.08 -6.42
CA SER A 60 -7.74 -15.20 -5.83
C SER A 60 -8.35 -14.89 -4.45
N VAL A 61 -7.96 -13.78 -3.82
CA VAL A 61 -8.41 -13.42 -2.46
C VAL A 61 -9.14 -12.08 -2.50
N PRO A 62 -10.45 -12.04 -2.21
CA PRO A 62 -11.24 -10.80 -2.21
C PRO A 62 -10.61 -9.70 -1.37
N GLY A 63 -10.69 -8.47 -1.89
CA GLY A 63 -10.17 -7.27 -1.25
C GLY A 63 -8.65 -7.22 -1.11
N THR A 64 -7.90 -7.97 -1.93
CA THR A 64 -6.44 -8.03 -1.84
C THR A 64 -5.76 -7.25 -2.95
N LEU A 65 -4.85 -6.35 -2.58
CA LEU A 65 -4.03 -5.57 -3.50
C LEU A 65 -2.54 -5.96 -3.38
N PRO A 66 -1.87 -6.30 -4.49
CA PRO A 66 -0.45 -6.61 -4.49
C PRO A 66 0.42 -5.36 -4.65
N LEU A 67 1.34 -5.15 -3.70
CA LEU A 67 2.28 -4.02 -3.69
C LEU A 67 3.72 -4.51 -3.49
N TYR A 68 4.66 -3.77 -4.08
CA TYR A 68 6.08 -3.90 -3.81
C TYR A 68 6.53 -2.81 -2.84
N VAL A 69 7.37 -3.19 -1.87
CA VAL A 69 8.04 -2.27 -0.94
C VAL A 69 9.50 -2.17 -1.32
N PHE A 70 9.97 -0.97 -1.63
CA PHE A 70 11.33 -0.69 -2.04
C PHE A 70 12.09 0.07 -0.96
N TYR A 71 13.18 -0.54 -0.50
CA TYR A 71 14.08 0.03 0.51
C TYR A 71 15.31 0.67 -0.14
N HIS A 72 15.62 1.89 0.29
CA HIS A 72 16.69 2.72 -0.22
C HIS A 72 17.64 3.13 0.91
N ALA A 73 18.94 3.20 0.61
CA ALA A 73 19.89 3.89 1.48
C ALA A 73 19.69 5.41 1.36
N THR A 74 20.11 6.17 2.38
CA THR A 74 20.01 7.65 2.38
C THR A 74 20.69 8.26 1.15
N SER A 75 21.81 7.73 0.70
CA SER A 75 22.50 8.21 -0.51
C SER A 75 21.80 7.88 -1.84
N ALA A 76 20.69 7.12 -1.80
CA ALA A 76 19.85 6.81 -2.95
C ALA A 76 18.55 7.65 -2.99
N THR A 77 18.23 8.42 -1.95
CA THR A 77 16.97 9.18 -1.87
C THR A 77 16.99 10.39 -2.82
N ALA A 78 18.10 11.11 -2.83
CA ALA A 78 18.34 12.19 -3.78
C ALA A 78 18.65 11.62 -5.18
N PRO A 79 18.10 12.21 -6.25
CA PRO A 79 18.49 11.85 -7.61
C PRO A 79 19.90 12.35 -7.92
N ALA A 80 20.63 11.64 -8.78
CA ALA A 80 21.96 12.08 -9.22
C ALA A 80 21.92 13.37 -10.05
N THR A 81 20.78 13.65 -10.68
CA THR A 81 20.49 14.89 -11.41
C THR A 81 19.19 15.47 -10.88
N GLY A 82 19.07 16.80 -10.77
CA GLY A 82 17.84 17.46 -10.27
C GLY A 82 16.59 17.30 -11.16
N ARG A 83 16.64 16.43 -12.18
CA ARG A 83 15.57 16.19 -13.15
C ARG A 83 14.60 15.07 -12.74
N LEU A 84 14.99 14.23 -11.78
CA LEU A 84 14.14 13.13 -11.30
C LEU A 84 13.59 13.46 -9.90
N PRO A 85 12.42 12.95 -9.51
CA PRO A 85 11.88 13.23 -8.18
C PRO A 85 12.76 12.60 -7.09
N ALA A 86 12.86 13.29 -5.96
CA ALA A 86 13.38 12.72 -4.72
C ALA A 86 12.46 11.59 -4.24
N ILE A 87 13.02 10.62 -3.52
CA ILE A 87 12.30 9.43 -3.04
C ILE A 87 12.60 9.21 -1.56
N GLU A 88 11.71 8.53 -0.84
CA GLU A 88 11.92 8.24 0.58
C GLU A 88 12.85 7.04 0.81
N GLY A 89 13.25 6.81 2.07
CA GLY A 89 13.97 5.59 2.45
C GLY A 89 13.16 4.31 2.17
N VAL A 90 11.82 4.41 2.23
CA VAL A 90 10.90 3.33 1.90
C VAL A 90 9.83 3.88 0.96
N ASN A 91 9.64 3.24 -0.19
CA ASN A 91 8.56 3.60 -1.12
C ASN A 91 7.82 2.35 -1.54
N LEU A 92 6.63 2.53 -2.09
CA LEU A 92 5.79 1.47 -2.59
C LEU A 92 5.59 1.63 -4.10
N VAL A 93 5.28 0.53 -4.78
CA VAL A 93 4.87 0.50 -6.19
C VAL A 93 3.80 -0.59 -6.35
N PHE A 94 2.82 -0.35 -7.21
CA PHE A 94 1.84 -1.39 -7.56
C PHE A 94 2.50 -2.56 -8.31
N ALA A 95 2.10 -3.79 -7.98
CA ALA A 95 2.73 -4.97 -8.58
C ALA A 95 2.44 -5.12 -10.08
N ASP A 96 1.29 -4.63 -10.55
CA ASP A 96 0.92 -4.57 -11.97
C ASP A 96 1.87 -3.70 -12.80
N LEU A 97 2.55 -2.72 -12.20
CA LEU A 97 3.60 -1.94 -12.86
C LEU A 97 4.94 -2.69 -12.94
N VAL A 98 5.18 -3.60 -11.99
CA VAL A 98 6.43 -4.37 -11.92
C VAL A 98 6.35 -5.61 -12.80
N ALA A 99 5.20 -6.30 -12.82
CA ALA A 99 5.02 -7.59 -13.47
C ALA A 99 5.38 -7.62 -14.97
N PRO A 100 4.96 -6.65 -15.81
CA PRO A 100 5.33 -6.62 -17.23
C PRO A 100 6.85 -6.48 -17.41
N VAL A 101 7.49 -5.65 -16.59
CA VAL A 101 8.94 -5.39 -16.67
C VAL A 101 9.76 -6.63 -16.31
N VAL A 102 9.32 -7.40 -15.33
CA VAL A 102 10.02 -8.63 -14.93
C VAL A 102 9.75 -9.81 -15.87
N SER A 103 8.52 -9.90 -16.41
CA SER A 103 8.13 -10.95 -17.36
C SER A 103 8.86 -10.80 -18.70
N ALA A 104 9.13 -9.57 -19.13
CA ALA A 104 9.88 -9.26 -20.36
C ALA A 104 11.41 -9.45 -20.25
N LYS A 105 11.91 -10.30 -19.33
CA LYS A 105 13.34 -10.49 -19.05
C LYS A 105 14.06 -9.17 -18.70
N CYS A 106 13.66 -8.60 -17.56
CA CYS A 106 14.15 -7.36 -16.95
C CYS A 106 15.62 -7.01 -17.29
N GLN A 107 15.80 -5.97 -18.11
CA GLN A 107 17.13 -5.52 -18.52
C GLN A 107 17.81 -4.71 -17.41
N ARG A 108 19.12 -4.49 -17.54
CA ARG A 108 19.90 -3.72 -16.55
C ARG A 108 19.33 -2.32 -16.32
N LYS A 109 18.83 -1.65 -17.37
CA LYS A 109 18.20 -0.31 -17.29
C LYS A 109 16.93 -0.34 -16.45
N ASP A 110 16.16 -1.42 -16.52
CA ASP A 110 14.88 -1.57 -15.83
C ASP A 110 15.08 -1.85 -14.34
N LYS A 111 16.25 -2.37 -13.96
CA LYS A 111 16.62 -2.59 -12.55
C LYS A 111 17.10 -1.32 -11.85
N LYS A 112 17.38 -0.23 -12.56
CA LYS A 112 17.92 1.01 -11.95
C LYS A 112 16.86 1.71 -11.12
N VAL A 113 17.22 2.26 -9.96
CA VAL A 113 16.30 3.06 -9.12
C VAL A 113 15.71 4.24 -9.91
N SER A 114 16.50 4.87 -10.77
CA SER A 114 16.06 5.98 -11.62
C SER A 114 14.85 5.63 -12.50
N ARG A 115 14.69 4.37 -12.93
CA ARG A 115 13.57 3.89 -13.75
C ARG A 115 12.23 4.01 -13.01
N TRP A 116 12.26 3.81 -11.70
CA TRP A 116 11.07 3.65 -10.85
C TRP A 116 10.69 4.91 -10.08
N ARG A 117 11.57 5.93 -10.07
CA ARG A 117 11.37 7.17 -9.29
C ARG A 117 10.00 7.81 -9.49
N ALA A 118 9.53 7.86 -10.74
CA ALA A 118 8.23 8.45 -11.07
C ALA A 118 7.04 7.63 -10.53
N SER A 119 7.21 6.31 -10.37
CA SER A 119 6.18 5.37 -9.92
C SER A 119 6.18 5.13 -8.42
N PHE A 120 7.18 5.62 -7.69
CA PHE A 120 7.20 5.48 -6.25
C PHE A 120 6.09 6.28 -5.58
N MET A 121 5.45 5.64 -4.61
CA MET A 121 4.59 6.31 -3.65
C MET A 121 5.20 6.20 -2.25
N PRO A 122 5.16 7.27 -1.45
CA PRO A 122 5.75 7.26 -0.12
C PRO A 122 4.97 6.32 0.80
N LEU A 123 5.62 5.82 1.86
CA LEU A 123 4.96 4.93 2.83
C LEU A 123 3.83 5.65 3.59
N SER A 124 3.95 6.98 3.73
CA SER A 124 2.92 7.85 4.30
C SER A 124 1.56 7.74 3.60
N THR A 125 1.54 7.36 2.32
CA THR A 125 0.30 7.11 1.55
C THR A 125 -0.64 6.12 2.26
N ILE A 126 -0.07 5.10 2.94
CA ILE A 126 -0.83 4.03 3.59
C ILE A 126 -0.67 4.00 5.11
N LEU A 127 0.13 4.88 5.71
CA LEU A 127 0.35 4.90 7.17
C LEU A 127 0.02 6.23 7.83
N CYS A 128 -0.07 7.33 7.08
CA CYS A 128 -0.33 8.65 7.63
C CYS A 128 -1.78 9.05 7.34
N TRP A 129 -2.57 9.12 8.41
CA TRP A 129 -4.01 9.39 8.36
C TRP A 129 -4.33 10.75 8.97
N PRO A 130 -5.37 11.46 8.49
CA PRO A 130 -5.78 12.70 9.10
C PRO A 130 -6.24 12.44 10.53
N VAL A 131 -6.07 13.45 11.38
CA VAL A 131 -6.52 13.45 12.77
C VAL A 131 -7.71 14.39 12.84
N THR A 132 -8.85 13.90 13.30
CA THR A 132 -9.98 14.76 13.65
C THR A 132 -9.96 15.05 15.14
N VAL A 133 -10.29 16.29 15.48
CA VAL A 133 -10.39 16.77 16.85
C VAL A 133 -11.87 16.86 17.17
N THR A 134 -12.37 15.92 17.96
CA THR A 134 -13.78 15.93 18.36
C THR A 134 -13.89 16.73 19.66
N PRO A 135 -14.76 17.76 19.70
CA PRO A 135 -14.98 18.51 20.92
C PRO A 135 -15.50 17.56 22.01
N PRO A 136 -15.05 17.74 23.26
CA PRO A 136 -15.44 16.88 24.36
C PRO A 136 -16.97 16.92 24.55
N GLN A 137 -17.60 15.75 24.62
CA GLN A 137 -19.03 15.65 24.92
C GLN A 137 -19.28 16.08 26.37
N LEU A 138 -20.34 16.87 26.59
CA LEU A 138 -20.79 17.28 27.91
C LEU A 138 -22.08 16.53 28.27
N PRO A 139 -22.19 15.94 29.47
CA PRO A 139 -21.16 15.86 30.52
C PRO A 139 -20.01 14.91 30.12
N ALA A 140 -18.78 15.26 30.49
CA ALA A 140 -17.61 14.44 30.19
C ALA A 140 -17.72 13.08 30.89
N PRO A 141 -17.61 11.96 30.15
CA PRO A 141 -17.43 10.63 30.74
C PRO A 141 -16.37 10.62 31.85
N SER A 142 -16.61 9.82 32.90
CA SER A 142 -15.77 9.76 34.10
C SER A 142 -14.32 9.30 33.85
N ASP A 143 -14.04 8.76 32.67
CA ASP A 143 -12.81 8.13 32.22
C ASP A 143 -11.94 8.99 31.27
N ILE A 144 -12.31 10.25 31.04
CA ILE A 144 -11.55 11.14 30.14
C ILE A 144 -10.37 11.81 30.86
N THR A 145 -9.21 11.85 30.20
CA THR A 145 -8.04 12.62 30.62
C THR A 145 -8.37 14.12 30.66
N ARG A 146 -8.25 14.74 31.84
CA ARG A 146 -8.49 16.18 32.04
C ARG A 146 -7.17 16.93 32.06
N LEU A 147 -7.11 18.04 31.34
CA LEU A 147 -6.00 18.99 31.45
C LEU A 147 -6.38 20.04 32.50
N VAL A 148 -5.57 20.20 33.54
CA VAL A 148 -5.76 21.25 34.55
C VAL A 148 -4.85 22.43 34.18
N ILE A 149 -5.43 23.53 33.72
CA ILE A 149 -4.72 24.79 33.50
C ILE A 149 -5.29 25.82 34.48
N GLY A 150 -4.46 26.32 35.40
CA GLY A 150 -4.87 27.40 36.32
C GLY A 150 -6.02 27.05 37.28
N GLY A 151 -6.24 25.77 37.58
CA GLY A 151 -7.33 25.30 38.45
C GLY A 151 -8.66 25.05 37.73
N ALA A 152 -8.75 25.35 36.43
CA ALA A 152 -9.88 24.94 35.60
C ALA A 152 -9.59 23.59 34.93
N GLU A 153 -10.51 22.63 35.09
CA GLU A 153 -10.46 21.36 34.37
C GLU A 153 -11.00 21.57 32.96
N THR A 154 -10.15 21.43 31.95
CA THR A 154 -10.56 21.40 30.55
C THR A 154 -10.46 19.96 30.05
N PRO A 155 -11.56 19.33 29.62
CA PRO A 155 -11.48 18.02 29.01
C PRO A 155 -10.62 18.11 27.73
N PHE A 156 -9.63 17.22 27.60
CA PHE A 156 -8.87 17.13 26.36
C PHE A 156 -9.84 16.78 25.21
N PRO A 157 -9.73 17.42 24.04
CA PRO A 157 -10.46 16.94 22.88
C PRO A 157 -10.04 15.51 22.57
N LEU A 158 -11.01 14.68 22.21
CA LEU A 158 -10.74 13.33 21.75
C LEU A 158 -10.08 13.45 20.36
N LEU A 159 -8.84 12.98 20.27
CA LEU A 159 -8.14 12.87 18.99
C LEU A 159 -8.57 11.56 18.33
N ASN A 160 -9.44 11.68 17.34
CA ASN A 160 -9.86 10.56 16.52
C ASN A 160 -8.83 10.37 15.41
N TYR A 161 -7.89 9.47 15.68
CA TYR A 161 -6.98 8.93 14.68
C TYR A 161 -7.72 7.84 13.92
N GLY A 162 -8.11 8.12 12.69
CA GLY A 162 -8.95 7.19 11.94
C GLY A 162 -8.43 6.97 10.53
N PHE A 163 -8.12 5.72 10.22
CA PHE A 163 -8.23 5.24 8.85
C PHE A 163 -9.53 4.47 8.71
N HIS A 164 -9.98 4.31 7.47
CA HIS A 164 -10.99 3.33 7.10
C HIS A 164 -10.51 2.57 5.87
N PRO A 165 -10.84 1.27 5.70
CA PRO A 165 -10.45 0.53 4.49
C PRO A 165 -10.81 1.25 3.18
N ASP A 166 -11.97 1.91 3.12
CA ASP A 166 -12.39 2.70 1.95
C ASP A 166 -11.51 3.93 1.72
N VAL A 167 -11.11 4.62 2.78
CA VAL A 167 -10.21 5.76 2.70
C VAL A 167 -8.84 5.31 2.19
N VAL A 168 -8.33 4.18 2.68
CA VAL A 168 -7.05 3.60 2.22
C VAL A 168 -7.14 3.22 0.74
N ALA A 169 -8.19 2.52 0.34
CA ALA A 169 -8.39 2.07 -1.03
C ALA A 169 -8.48 3.25 -2.01
N ARG A 170 -9.26 4.27 -1.67
CA ARG A 170 -9.39 5.48 -2.49
C ARG A 170 -8.06 6.19 -2.69
N ARG A 171 -7.27 6.42 -1.62
CA ARG A 171 -5.92 7.03 -1.75
C ARG A 171 -5.00 6.22 -2.65
N LEU A 172 -5.06 4.89 -2.55
CA LEU A 172 -4.29 4.01 -3.43
C LEU A 172 -4.75 4.15 -4.89
N ASN A 173 -6.06 4.20 -5.15
CA ASN A 173 -6.58 4.37 -6.51
C ASN A 173 -6.24 5.76 -7.07
N GLU A 174 -6.40 6.85 -6.31
CA GLU A 174 -5.98 8.20 -6.71
C GLU A 174 -4.49 8.26 -7.04
N ARG A 175 -3.65 7.59 -6.24
CA ARG A 175 -2.21 7.52 -6.50
C ARG A 175 -1.90 6.72 -7.76
N ARG A 176 -2.70 5.69 -8.07
CA ARG A 176 -2.58 4.95 -9.33
C ARG A 176 -2.93 5.83 -10.51
N ASP A 177 -4.04 6.58 -10.45
CA ASP A 177 -4.47 7.47 -11.53
C ASP A 177 -3.41 8.53 -11.83
N GLN A 178 -2.85 9.15 -10.79
CA GLN A 178 -1.71 10.08 -10.92
C GLN A 178 -0.48 9.45 -11.60
N ASN A 179 -0.25 8.14 -11.42
CA ASN A 179 0.85 7.44 -12.08
C ASN A 179 0.56 7.12 -13.55
N VAL A 180 -0.72 7.01 -13.94
CA VAL A 180 -1.14 6.87 -15.33
C VAL A 180 -0.96 8.20 -16.06
N ASP A 181 -1.47 9.30 -15.49
CA ASP A 181 -1.38 10.64 -16.10
C ASP A 181 0.07 11.08 -16.32
N ARG A 182 0.94 10.87 -15.32
CA ARG A 182 2.38 11.19 -15.44
C ARG A 182 3.10 10.43 -16.55
N LYS A 183 2.61 9.25 -16.94
CA LYS A 183 3.17 8.49 -18.07
C LYS A 183 2.73 9.07 -19.41
N ALA A 184 1.52 9.61 -19.50
CA ALA A 184 1.03 10.27 -20.72
C ALA A 184 1.84 11.55 -21.02
N ASP A 185 2.18 12.33 -20.00
CA ASP A 185 2.88 13.61 -20.15
C ASP A 185 4.42 13.51 -20.24
N SER A 186 5.00 12.32 -20.07
CA SER A 186 6.45 12.12 -20.13
C SER A 186 6.88 11.53 -21.48
N PRO A 187 7.29 12.34 -22.48
CA PRO A 187 7.74 11.85 -23.79
C PRO A 187 9.01 10.99 -23.74
N MET A 188 9.68 10.92 -22.58
CA MET A 188 10.88 10.11 -22.36
C MET A 188 10.61 8.73 -21.72
N PHE A 189 9.35 8.44 -21.36
CA PHE A 189 8.97 7.27 -20.55
C PHE A 189 7.82 6.43 -21.15
N VAL A 190 7.65 6.49 -22.48
CA VAL A 190 6.86 5.48 -23.18
C VAL A 190 7.60 4.14 -23.03
N MET A 191 6.99 3.21 -22.31
CA MET A 191 7.40 1.81 -22.38
C MET A 191 7.21 1.40 -23.84
N PRO A 192 8.24 0.93 -24.56
CA PRO A 192 7.99 0.20 -25.78
C PRO A 192 7.28 -1.07 -25.31
N VAL A 193 5.96 -1.09 -25.48
CA VAL A 193 5.26 -2.34 -25.67
C VAL A 193 5.76 -2.76 -27.05
N ASP A 194 6.71 -3.70 -27.08
CA ASP A 194 7.08 -4.37 -28.32
C ASP A 194 5.82 -5.14 -28.78
N SER A 195 4.93 -4.45 -29.49
CA SER A 195 3.64 -4.93 -29.99
C SER A 195 3.79 -5.99 -31.09
N GLU A 196 5.03 -6.34 -31.44
CA GLU A 196 5.35 -7.25 -32.53
C GLU A 196 6.21 -8.40 -32.03
N ARG A 197 5.65 -9.30 -31.22
CA ARG A 197 5.95 -10.74 -31.29
C ARG A 197 5.18 -11.57 -30.27
N ARG A 198 4.39 -12.50 -30.82
CA ARG A 198 3.79 -13.71 -30.26
C ARG A 198 2.40 -13.56 -29.64
N GLU A 199 1.43 -13.58 -30.56
CA GLU A 199 0.34 -14.55 -30.50
C GLU A 199 0.89 -15.97 -30.24
N GLN A 200 0.68 -16.49 -29.03
CA GLN A 200 0.43 -17.90 -28.72
C GLN A 200 0.25 -18.06 -27.21
N ASP A 201 -0.97 -18.46 -26.83
CA ASP A 201 -1.38 -19.16 -25.62
C ASP A 201 -1.17 -18.46 -24.25
N VAL A 202 -2.25 -17.93 -23.66
CA VAL A 202 -3.18 -18.64 -22.75
C VAL A 202 -4.10 -17.58 -22.11
N ASP A 203 -5.40 -17.87 -22.12
CA ASP A 203 -6.48 -17.13 -21.48
C ASP A 203 -6.18 -16.69 -20.03
N ALA A 204 -5.94 -15.40 -19.82
CA ALA A 204 -6.15 -14.69 -18.55
C ALA A 204 -6.11 -13.16 -18.76
N LYS A 205 -6.86 -12.66 -19.74
CA LYS A 205 -6.91 -11.23 -20.07
C LYS A 205 -7.87 -10.48 -19.13
N ALA A 206 -7.52 -10.41 -17.85
CA ALA A 206 -8.03 -9.39 -16.94
C ALA A 206 -7.14 -8.13 -17.10
N ASP A 207 -7.20 -7.49 -18.28
CA ASP A 207 -6.26 -6.42 -18.69
C ASP A 207 -6.55 -5.05 -18.05
N GLY A 208 -7.33 -5.01 -16.97
CA GLY A 208 -7.57 -3.82 -16.17
C GLY A 208 -6.58 -3.70 -15.01
N PRO A 209 -6.16 -2.48 -14.61
CA PRO A 209 -5.41 -2.28 -13.39
C PRO A 209 -6.19 -2.84 -12.19
N THR A 210 -5.54 -3.62 -11.33
CA THR A 210 -6.19 -4.20 -10.14
C THR A 210 -6.52 -3.11 -9.14
N LEU A 211 -7.76 -2.60 -9.15
CA LEU A 211 -8.21 -1.56 -8.22
C LEU A 211 -8.18 -2.04 -6.77
N ALA A 212 -7.85 -1.12 -5.86
CA ALA A 212 -8.04 -1.36 -4.44
C ALA A 212 -9.53 -1.25 -4.14
N VAL A 213 -10.17 -2.37 -3.78
CA VAL A 213 -11.59 -2.41 -3.45
C VAL A 213 -11.73 -3.13 -2.11
N PRO A 214 -12.14 -2.45 -1.03
CA PRO A 214 -12.45 -3.12 0.22
C PRO A 214 -13.69 -3.98 0.05
N VAL A 215 -13.71 -5.10 0.76
CA VAL A 215 -14.79 -6.07 0.72
C VAL A 215 -15.42 -6.22 2.10
N ASP A 216 -16.70 -6.56 2.11
CA ASP A 216 -17.44 -6.86 3.34
C ASP A 216 -17.13 -8.30 3.80
N GLN A 217 -17.61 -8.67 4.99
CA GLN A 217 -17.40 -9.96 5.64
C GLN A 217 -15.92 -10.25 5.91
N ILE A 218 -15.42 -9.76 7.05
CA ILE A 218 -14.06 -10.06 7.49
C ILE A 218 -13.93 -11.59 7.70
N PRO A 219 -12.96 -12.25 7.05
CA PRO A 219 -12.76 -13.69 7.21
C PRO A 219 -12.53 -14.07 8.67
N ASP A 220 -13.09 -15.19 9.11
CA ASP A 220 -13.07 -15.62 10.52
C ASP A 220 -11.66 -15.65 11.12
N ASN A 221 -10.66 -16.06 10.34
CA ASN A 221 -9.27 -16.09 10.82
C ASN A 221 -8.70 -14.70 11.08
N ILE A 222 -9.14 -13.68 10.35
CA ILE A 222 -8.80 -12.27 10.60
C ILE A 222 -9.62 -11.77 11.79
N GLN A 223 -10.90 -12.11 11.87
CA GLN A 223 -11.77 -11.70 12.99
C GLN A 223 -11.26 -12.24 14.33
N ARG A 224 -10.90 -13.53 14.41
CA ARG A 224 -10.25 -14.11 15.60
C ARG A 224 -8.94 -13.40 15.95
N ALA A 225 -8.14 -13.03 14.95
CA ALA A 225 -6.91 -12.26 15.17
C ALA A 225 -7.18 -10.88 15.75
N ILE A 226 -8.23 -10.20 15.28
CA ILE A 226 -8.69 -8.91 15.82
C ILE A 226 -9.14 -9.07 17.27
N ASN A 227 -9.86 -10.15 17.59
CA ASN A 227 -10.38 -10.41 18.94
C ASN A 227 -9.31 -10.93 19.91
N GLY A 228 -8.10 -11.25 19.44
CA GLY A 228 -7.04 -11.86 20.27
C GLY A 228 -7.22 -13.37 20.51
N GLU A 229 -8.11 -14.02 19.78
CA GLU A 229 -8.52 -15.43 19.93
C GLU A 229 -7.69 -16.39 19.04
N MET A 230 -6.46 -16.00 18.70
CA MET A 230 -5.60 -16.78 17.80
C MET A 230 -5.04 -18.02 18.50
N THR A 231 -5.37 -19.20 17.98
CA THR A 231 -4.81 -20.47 18.44
C THR A 231 -3.37 -20.67 17.99
N ALA A 232 -2.66 -21.64 18.58
CA ALA A 232 -1.33 -22.03 18.11
C ALA A 232 -1.35 -22.62 16.69
N GLU A 233 -2.44 -23.31 16.33
CA GLU A 233 -2.67 -23.85 15.00
C GLU A 233 -2.86 -22.73 13.97
N ASP A 234 -3.67 -21.71 14.28
CA ASP A 234 -3.84 -20.54 13.42
C ASP A 234 -2.49 -19.86 13.16
N ARG A 235 -1.66 -19.71 14.20
CA ARG A 235 -0.31 -19.10 14.08
C ARG A 235 0.63 -19.95 13.21
N ARG A 236 0.55 -21.28 13.30
CA ARG A 236 1.33 -22.20 12.46
C ARG A 236 0.85 -22.18 11.01
N ALA A 237 -0.44 -21.97 10.77
CA ALA A 237 -1.03 -21.87 9.44
C ALA A 237 -0.71 -20.53 8.74
N LEU A 238 -0.17 -19.54 9.45
CA LEU A 238 0.27 -18.28 8.85
C LEU A 238 1.47 -18.52 7.92
N THR A 239 1.20 -18.57 6.62
CA THR A 239 2.20 -18.64 5.55
C THR A 239 3.08 -17.40 5.47
N ARG A 240 2.61 -16.25 5.99
CA ARG A 240 3.28 -14.95 5.91
C ARG A 240 3.11 -14.17 7.21
N PRO A 241 4.13 -13.37 7.62
CA PRO A 241 3.94 -12.38 8.67
C PRO A 241 2.80 -11.44 8.30
N ARG A 242 1.91 -11.19 9.26
CA ARG A 242 0.70 -10.39 9.11
C ARG A 242 0.67 -9.26 10.13
N VAL A 243 0.28 -8.07 9.67
CA VAL A 243 -0.02 -6.91 10.50
C VAL A 243 -1.48 -6.53 10.26
N ILE A 244 -2.24 -6.36 11.32
CA ILE A 244 -3.66 -5.96 11.23
C ILE A 244 -3.80 -4.60 11.89
N PHE A 245 -4.25 -3.64 11.11
CA PHE A 245 -4.69 -2.33 11.58
C PHE A 245 -6.20 -2.40 11.73
N THR A 246 -6.71 -2.11 12.93
CA THR A 246 -8.15 -2.03 13.19
C THR A 246 -8.58 -0.60 13.46
N THR A 247 -9.79 -0.26 13.02
CA THR A 247 -10.43 1.02 13.30
C THR A 247 -11.80 0.79 13.93
N ARG A 248 -12.23 1.72 14.78
CA ARG A 248 -13.61 1.78 15.27
C ARG A 248 -14.50 2.65 14.40
N LEU A 249 -13.90 3.40 13.48
CA LEU A 249 -14.60 4.30 12.57
C LEU A 249 -15.51 3.50 11.64
N THR A 250 -16.76 3.90 11.55
CA THR A 250 -17.76 3.40 10.60
C THR A 250 -18.19 4.52 9.64
N ARG A 251 -18.75 4.18 8.48
CA ARG A 251 -19.32 5.13 7.52
C ARG A 251 -20.47 5.96 8.09
N ASN A 252 -21.11 5.48 9.16
CA ASN A 252 -22.19 6.18 9.83
C ASN A 252 -21.68 7.18 10.89
N ASP A 253 -20.38 7.14 11.21
CA ASP A 253 -19.82 8.07 12.19
C ASP A 253 -19.76 9.48 11.59
N PRO A 254 -20.07 10.52 12.38
CA PRO A 254 -20.07 11.90 11.91
C PRO A 254 -18.69 12.38 11.43
N ASP A 255 -17.62 11.78 11.94
CA ASP A 255 -16.24 12.10 11.57
C ASP A 255 -15.81 11.43 10.26
N TYR A 256 -16.51 10.40 9.79
CA TYR A 256 -16.12 9.65 8.59
C TYR A 256 -16.03 10.54 7.34
N PRO A 257 -17.03 11.36 6.99
CA PRO A 257 -16.94 12.26 5.82
C PRO A 257 -15.79 13.27 5.94
N ILE A 258 -15.46 13.69 7.17
CA ILE A 258 -14.36 14.63 7.42
C ILE A 258 -13.02 13.95 7.15
N ILE A 259 -12.81 12.76 7.71
CA ILE A 259 -11.62 11.93 7.47
C ILE A 259 -11.50 11.59 5.98
N GLU A 260 -12.62 11.28 5.33
CA GLU A 260 -12.68 11.05 3.89
C GLU A 260 -12.17 12.26 3.12
N LYS A 261 -12.62 13.47 3.47
CA LYS A 261 -12.24 14.70 2.77
C LYS A 261 -10.78 15.08 3.03
N LEU A 262 -10.31 14.96 4.27
CA LEU A 262 -8.94 15.31 4.68
C LEU A 262 -7.87 14.33 4.16
N SER A 263 -8.29 13.14 3.70
CA SER A 263 -7.38 12.13 3.17
C SER A 263 -7.03 12.31 1.68
N ARG A 264 -7.68 13.25 0.99
CA ARG A 264 -7.39 13.63 -0.40
C ARG A 264 -6.18 14.56 -0.45
#